data_AF-A0A1I8FF13-F1
#
_entry.id   AF-A0A1I8FF13-F1
#
_cell.length_a   1.000
_cell.length_b   1.000
_cell.length_c   1.000
_cell.angle_alpha   90.00
_cell.angle_beta   90.00
_cell.angle_gamma   90.00
#
_symmetry.space_group_name_H-M   'P 1'
#
loop_
_entity.id
_entity.type
_entity.pdbx_description
1 polymer ?
#
loop_
_entity_poly.entity_id
_entity_poly.type
_entity_poly.pdbx_seq_one_letter_code
_entity_poly.pdbx_strand_id
1 'polypeptide(L)'
;MPPLPGTLPVLNKPRCVELDPENSLALNCRINDVSAFDRKHYFYAGHASLPALANHGRLEFYWQPDDNDRPRSPSPWLTLCSFKQDSGRSLHDLSDSLSLIDLNRAGVALMDVITRPTLTCGAEAAGFVRELVDLLRCLGAWHWQSGRGAPCESTPTSLWLRCARAIDFEVARQACWCWTLRGVINETRALADDATAAA
;
A
#
# COMPACT_ATOMS: atom_id res chain seq x y z
N MET A 1 -5.85 -21.31 -7.58
CA MET A 1 -5.71 -22.73 -7.16
C MET A 1 -4.64 -22.77 -6.09
N PRO A 2 -4.87 -23.42 -4.94
CA PRO A 2 -3.88 -23.47 -3.86
C PRO A 2 -2.59 -24.17 -4.33
N PRO A 3 -1.42 -23.81 -3.77
CA PRO A 3 -0.17 -24.48 -4.11
C PRO A 3 -0.25 -25.94 -3.66
N LEU A 4 -0.40 -26.85 -4.60
CA LEU A 4 -0.36 -28.28 -4.35
C LEU A 4 1.09 -28.77 -4.38
N PRO A 5 1.42 -29.84 -3.64
CA PRO A 5 2.74 -30.48 -3.74
C PRO A 5 3.10 -30.76 -5.20
N GLY A 6 4.30 -30.33 -5.62
CA GLY A 6 4.79 -30.50 -6.99
C GLY A 6 4.38 -29.41 -7.98
N THR A 7 3.63 -28.37 -7.57
CA THR A 7 3.32 -27.22 -8.44
C THR A 7 4.49 -26.24 -8.51
N LEU A 8 4.70 -25.64 -9.70
CA LEU A 8 5.74 -24.64 -9.94
C LEU A 8 5.11 -23.30 -10.37
N PRO A 9 5.59 -22.16 -9.85
CA PRO A 9 5.10 -20.85 -10.25
C PRO A 9 5.57 -20.49 -11.66
N VAL A 10 4.68 -19.85 -12.43
CA VAL A 10 5.00 -19.31 -13.77
C VAL A 10 4.63 -17.83 -13.78
N LEU A 11 5.53 -16.99 -14.28
CA LEU A 11 5.31 -15.55 -14.36
C LEU A 11 4.21 -15.21 -15.39
N ASN A 12 3.28 -14.35 -14.99
CA ASN A 12 2.24 -13.82 -15.87
C ASN A 12 2.84 -12.77 -16.82
N LYS A 13 3.19 -13.18 -18.04
CA LYS A 13 3.90 -12.32 -19.00
C LYS A 13 3.15 -11.03 -19.38
N PRO A 14 1.95 -11.07 -19.99
CA PRO A 14 1.35 -9.86 -20.55
C PRO A 14 0.97 -8.83 -19.48
N ARG A 15 0.60 -9.25 -18.27
CA ARG A 15 0.23 -8.28 -17.22
C ARG A 15 1.40 -7.84 -16.35
N CYS A 16 2.32 -8.72 -15.98
CA CYS A 16 3.44 -8.31 -15.12
C CYS A 16 4.60 -7.75 -15.95
N VAL A 17 4.91 -8.32 -17.10
CA VAL A 17 6.12 -7.89 -17.84
C VAL A 17 5.89 -6.61 -18.63
N GLU A 18 4.63 -6.25 -18.95
CA GLU A 18 4.32 -5.07 -19.76
C GLU A 18 3.83 -3.88 -18.90
N LEU A 19 2.81 -4.07 -18.06
CA LEU A 19 2.22 -2.97 -17.27
C LEU A 19 3.17 -2.39 -16.22
N ASP A 20 4.01 -3.20 -15.58
CA ASP A 20 4.83 -2.69 -14.48
C ASP A 20 6.01 -1.84 -14.91
N PRO A 21 6.74 -2.15 -16.00
CA PRO A 21 7.67 -1.21 -16.59
C PRO A 21 6.99 0.12 -16.96
N GLU A 22 5.79 0.09 -17.53
CA GLU A 22 5.01 1.29 -17.85
C GLU A 22 4.67 2.09 -16.58
N ASN A 23 4.15 1.42 -15.54
CA ASN A 23 3.87 2.04 -14.24
C ASN A 23 5.14 2.60 -13.60
N SER A 24 6.25 1.87 -13.67
CA SER A 24 7.53 2.29 -13.10
C SER A 24 8.08 3.52 -13.81
N LEU A 25 7.97 3.57 -15.14
CA LEU A 25 8.36 4.75 -15.93
C LEU A 25 7.48 5.95 -15.63
N ALA A 26 6.17 5.75 -15.49
CA ALA A 26 5.23 6.82 -15.11
C ALA A 26 5.52 7.38 -13.71
N LEU A 27 6.06 6.57 -12.81
CA LEU A 27 6.55 6.97 -11.49
C LEU A 27 8.00 7.51 -11.50
N ASN A 28 8.55 7.77 -12.68
CA ASN A 28 9.94 8.21 -12.90
C ASN A 28 10.98 7.29 -12.27
N CYS A 29 10.67 6.01 -12.09
CA CYS A 29 11.60 5.03 -11.55
C CYS A 29 12.62 4.60 -12.63
N ARG A 30 13.83 4.29 -12.17
CA ARG A 30 14.81 3.55 -12.97
C ARG A 30 14.47 2.06 -12.92
N ILE A 31 14.12 1.48 -14.05
CA ILE A 31 13.92 0.03 -14.21
C ILE A 31 15.28 -0.66 -14.10
N ASN A 32 15.33 -1.78 -13.37
CA ASN A 32 16.53 -2.61 -13.30
C ASN A 32 16.60 -3.54 -14.52
N ASP A 33 17.79 -3.70 -15.10
CA ASP A 33 17.99 -4.63 -16.24
C ASP A 33 17.75 -6.08 -15.84
N VAL A 34 17.97 -6.41 -14.56
CA VAL A 34 17.80 -7.75 -14.00
C VAL A 34 17.10 -7.65 -12.64
N SER A 35 16.02 -8.41 -12.50
CA SER A 35 15.28 -8.62 -11.25
C SER A 35 15.00 -10.11 -11.07
N ALA A 36 15.02 -10.60 -9.83
CA ALA A 36 14.86 -12.03 -9.51
C ALA A 36 13.76 -12.25 -8.45
N PHE A 37 13.07 -13.40 -8.47
CA PHE A 37 12.04 -13.72 -7.47
C PHE A 37 12.63 -14.28 -6.18
N ASP A 38 12.16 -13.78 -5.03
CA ASP A 38 12.57 -14.25 -3.70
C ASP A 38 11.37 -14.81 -2.90
N ARG A 39 11.68 -15.65 -1.91
CA ARG A 39 10.70 -16.31 -1.04
C ARG A 39 10.79 -15.73 0.36
N LYS A 40 9.75 -15.01 0.78
CA LYS A 40 9.60 -14.61 2.18
C LYS A 40 8.90 -15.73 2.94
N HIS A 41 9.62 -16.32 3.89
CA HIS A 41 9.12 -17.45 4.67
C HIS A 41 8.49 -16.95 5.98
N TYR A 42 7.19 -17.20 6.14
CA TYR A 42 6.48 -17.03 7.41
C TYR A 42 5.26 -17.97 7.44
N PHE A 43 4.88 -18.42 8.63
CA PHE A 43 3.74 -19.32 8.83
C PHE A 43 2.43 -18.54 8.81
N TYR A 44 1.95 -18.22 7.61
CA TYR A 44 0.64 -17.65 7.33
C TYR A 44 0.20 -18.05 5.92
N ALA A 45 -1.07 -17.90 5.57
CA ALA A 45 -1.65 -18.38 4.32
C ALA A 45 -1.12 -17.62 3.07
N GLY A 46 0.08 -17.99 2.62
CA GLY A 46 0.70 -17.64 1.35
C GLY A 46 1.46 -16.32 1.34
N HIS A 47 2.68 -16.33 0.77
CA HIS A 47 3.31 -15.16 0.13
C HIS A 47 4.62 -15.51 -0.58
N ALA A 48 4.84 -14.91 -1.74
CA ALA A 48 6.15 -14.76 -2.37
C ALA A 48 6.34 -13.28 -2.72
N SER A 49 7.55 -12.74 -2.54
CA SER A 49 7.83 -11.31 -2.67
C SER A 49 9.05 -11.09 -3.53
N LEU A 50 9.01 -10.10 -4.41
CA LEU A 50 10.18 -9.68 -5.15
C LEU A 50 11.09 -8.70 -4.36
N PRO A 51 12.41 -8.73 -4.63
CA PRO A 51 13.28 -7.56 -4.63
C PRO A 51 12.88 -6.54 -5.73
N ALA A 52 13.50 -5.36 -5.73
CA ALA A 52 13.22 -4.26 -6.66
C ALA A 52 12.99 -4.66 -8.13
N LEU A 53 11.84 -4.32 -8.71
CA LEU A 53 11.71 -4.22 -10.18
C LEU A 53 12.29 -2.89 -10.67
N ALA A 54 11.95 -1.80 -9.96
CA ALA A 54 12.44 -0.47 -10.28
C ALA A 54 12.77 0.28 -8.99
N ASN A 55 13.72 1.21 -9.08
CA ASN A 55 14.27 1.97 -7.96
C ASN A 55 14.32 3.46 -8.27
N HIS A 56 14.45 4.29 -7.23
CA HIS A 56 14.75 5.71 -7.35
C HIS A 56 13.71 6.52 -8.16
N GLY A 57 12.43 6.24 -7.94
CA GLY A 57 11.35 7.01 -8.55
C GLY A 57 11.05 8.32 -7.85
N ARG A 58 10.16 9.10 -8.46
CA ARG A 58 9.64 10.34 -7.90
C ARG A 58 8.28 10.64 -8.50
N LEU A 59 7.29 10.85 -7.63
CA LEU A 59 5.97 11.29 -8.02
C LEU A 59 5.79 12.73 -7.55
N GLU A 60 5.58 13.64 -8.49
CA GLU A 60 5.23 15.02 -8.18
C GLU A 60 3.71 15.14 -8.15
N PHE A 61 3.18 15.78 -7.12
CA PHE A 61 1.75 16.01 -7.02
C PHE A 61 1.48 17.42 -6.51
N TYR A 62 0.34 17.98 -6.89
CA TYR A 62 -0.10 19.27 -6.40
C TYR A 62 -0.96 19.07 -5.17
N TRP A 63 -0.65 19.83 -4.13
CA TRP A 63 -1.41 19.82 -2.89
C TRP A 63 -1.56 21.24 -2.34
N GLN A 64 -2.78 21.55 -1.92
CA GLN A 64 -3.11 22.80 -1.26
C GLN A 64 -3.81 22.47 0.08
N PRO A 65 -3.22 22.86 1.23
CA PRO A 65 -3.78 22.57 2.56
C PRO A 65 -5.14 23.24 2.78
N ASP A 66 -5.25 24.51 2.39
CA ASP A 66 -6.42 25.37 2.56
C ASP A 66 -6.51 26.39 1.40
N ASP A 67 -7.71 26.90 1.10
CA ASP A 67 -7.95 27.88 0.01
C ASP A 67 -7.07 29.14 0.09
N ASN A 68 -6.61 29.49 1.30
CA ASN A 68 -5.77 30.67 1.56
C ASN A 68 -4.26 30.37 1.64
N ASP A 69 -3.86 29.09 1.64
CA ASP A 69 -2.46 28.71 1.69
C ASP A 69 -1.84 28.63 0.29
N ARG A 70 -0.52 28.88 0.23
CA ARG A 70 0.21 28.75 -1.04
C ARG A 70 0.21 27.29 -1.50
N PRO A 71 -0.11 27.02 -2.78
CA PRO A 71 -0.02 25.67 -3.32
C PRO A 71 1.41 25.16 -3.19
N ARG A 72 1.54 23.90 -2.77
CA ARG A 72 2.81 23.20 -2.70
C ARG A 72 2.83 22.12 -3.77
N SER A 73 4.04 21.80 -4.23
CA SER A 73 4.30 20.67 -5.12
C SER A 73 5.26 19.70 -4.43
N PRO A 74 4.79 18.93 -3.42
CA PRO A 74 5.61 17.90 -2.83
C PRO A 74 6.00 16.87 -3.89
N SER A 75 7.19 16.30 -3.72
CA SER A 75 7.77 15.40 -4.70
C SER A 75 8.51 14.27 -3.98
N PRO A 76 7.76 13.43 -3.22
CA PRO A 76 8.33 12.37 -2.43
C PRO A 76 9.12 11.40 -3.30
N TRP A 77 10.26 11.01 -2.75
CA TRP A 77 11.12 10.02 -3.39
C TRP A 77 10.53 8.64 -3.20
N LEU A 78 10.49 7.86 -4.28
CA LEU A 78 10.16 6.45 -4.24
C LEU A 78 11.46 5.66 -4.10
N THR A 79 11.53 4.86 -3.05
CA THR A 79 12.65 3.96 -2.81
C THR A 79 12.59 2.77 -3.75
N LEU A 80 11.41 2.16 -3.88
CA LEU A 80 11.24 0.85 -4.50
C LEU A 80 9.86 0.71 -5.17
N CYS A 81 9.83 0.06 -6.32
CA CYS A 81 8.65 -0.61 -6.86
C CYS A 81 8.98 -2.09 -7.04
N SER A 82 8.17 -3.00 -6.49
CA SER A 82 8.38 -4.45 -6.64
C SER A 82 7.08 -5.22 -6.77
N PHE A 83 7.14 -6.42 -7.37
CA PHE A 83 5.98 -7.31 -7.38
C PHE A 83 5.88 -8.13 -6.11
N LYS A 84 4.64 -8.43 -5.75
CA LYS A 84 4.31 -9.43 -4.77
C LYS A 84 3.12 -10.26 -5.21
N GLN A 85 3.04 -11.45 -4.65
CA GLN A 85 1.84 -12.27 -4.75
C GLN A 85 0.97 -12.04 -3.51
N ASP A 86 -0.31 -11.81 -3.73
CA ASP A 86 -1.27 -11.64 -2.65
C ASP A 86 -1.52 -12.95 -1.88
N SER A 87 -1.89 -12.80 -0.61
CA SER A 87 -2.22 -13.89 0.30
C SER A 87 -3.72 -14.24 0.26
N GLY A 88 -4.09 -15.34 0.91
CA GLY A 88 -5.50 -15.63 1.19
C GLY A 88 -6.09 -14.67 2.22
N ARG A 89 -7.41 -14.76 2.42
CA ARG A 89 -8.16 -14.05 3.47
C ARG A 89 -8.51 -15.02 4.60
N SER A 90 -8.34 -14.59 5.84
CA SER A 90 -8.90 -15.27 7.00
C SER A 90 -10.25 -14.65 7.37
N LEU A 91 -11.23 -15.49 7.64
CA LEU A 91 -12.56 -15.13 8.11
C LEU A 91 -12.73 -15.74 9.51
N HIS A 92 -13.01 -14.88 10.47
CA HIS A 92 -13.26 -15.27 11.85
C HIS A 92 -14.70 -14.88 12.16
N ASP A 93 -15.56 -15.86 12.45
CA ASP A 93 -16.86 -15.59 13.05
C ASP A 93 -16.68 -15.53 14.57
N LEU A 94 -17.39 -14.62 15.24
CA LEU A 94 -17.39 -14.48 16.70
C LEU A 94 -18.08 -15.67 17.38
N SER A 95 -18.93 -16.40 16.65
CA SER A 95 -19.71 -17.53 17.18
C SER A 95 -18.95 -18.86 17.18
N ASP A 96 -18.02 -19.05 16.24
CA ASP A 96 -17.24 -20.28 16.09
C ASP A 96 -15.78 -20.02 16.48
N SER A 97 -15.22 -20.89 17.33
CA SER A 97 -13.78 -20.89 17.69
C SER A 97 -12.85 -21.32 16.55
N LEU A 98 -13.32 -21.21 15.30
CA LEU A 98 -12.66 -21.66 14.09
C LEU A 98 -12.37 -20.47 13.17
N SER A 99 -11.30 -20.61 12.38
CA SER A 99 -10.91 -19.63 11.36
C SER A 99 -11.07 -20.27 9.99
N LEU A 100 -11.85 -19.65 9.12
CA LEU A 100 -12.06 -20.09 7.75
C LEU A 100 -11.07 -19.38 6.83
N ILE A 101 -10.40 -20.11 5.94
CA ILE A 101 -9.41 -19.55 5.02
C ILE A 101 -9.95 -19.55 3.58
N ASP A 102 -10.11 -18.36 3.00
CA ASP A 102 -10.44 -18.17 1.60
C ASP A 102 -9.18 -17.90 0.77
N LEU A 103 -8.91 -18.80 -0.19
CA LEU A 103 -7.73 -18.74 -1.07
C LEU A 103 -8.03 -18.21 -2.48
N ASN A 104 -9.21 -17.65 -2.73
CA ASN A 104 -9.58 -17.10 -4.05
C ASN A 104 -8.70 -15.93 -4.47
N ARG A 105 -8.21 -15.14 -3.50
CA ARG A 105 -7.30 -14.00 -3.70
C ARG A 105 -5.83 -14.39 -3.76
N ALA A 106 -5.47 -15.56 -3.24
CA ALA A 106 -4.09 -16.02 -3.21
C ALA A 106 -3.56 -16.24 -4.64
N GLY A 107 -2.44 -15.59 -5.00
CA GLY A 107 -1.95 -15.64 -6.39
C GLY A 107 -2.13 -14.37 -7.19
N VAL A 108 -2.96 -13.43 -6.73
CA VAL A 108 -3.14 -12.16 -7.44
C VAL A 108 -1.83 -11.36 -7.42
N ALA A 109 -1.46 -10.79 -8.56
CA ALA A 109 -0.29 -9.95 -8.68
C ALA A 109 -0.55 -8.59 -8.01
N LEU A 110 0.39 -8.15 -7.19
CA LEU A 110 0.41 -6.85 -6.53
C LEU A 110 1.69 -6.10 -6.89
N MET A 111 1.57 -4.78 -6.97
CA MET A 111 2.70 -3.86 -7.06
C MET A 111 2.84 -3.13 -5.72
N ASP A 112 4.00 -3.27 -5.10
CA ASP A 112 4.36 -2.56 -3.88
C ASP A 112 5.13 -1.29 -4.26
N VAL A 113 4.65 -0.14 -3.79
CA VAL A 113 5.31 1.16 -3.93
C VAL A 113 5.80 1.59 -2.55
N ILE A 114 7.13 1.69 -2.39
CA ILE A 114 7.76 2.12 -1.13
C ILE A 114 8.31 3.53 -1.30
N THR A 115 7.86 4.45 -0.46
CA THR A 115 8.35 5.83 -0.42
C THR A 115 9.53 5.97 0.55
N ARG A 116 10.34 7.03 0.38
CA ARG A 116 11.18 7.54 1.47
C ARG A 116 10.32 8.32 2.46
N PRO A 117 10.71 8.41 3.75
CA PRO A 117 9.97 9.16 4.76
C PRO A 117 10.14 10.68 4.56
N THR A 118 9.51 11.20 3.51
CA THR A 118 9.64 12.59 3.04
C THR A 118 8.34 13.38 3.13
N LEU A 119 7.22 12.69 3.35
CA LEU A 119 5.92 13.29 3.61
C LEU A 119 5.88 13.84 5.04
N THR A 120 5.31 15.03 5.23
CA THR A 120 5.41 15.76 6.51
C THR A 120 4.09 15.90 7.26
N CYS A 121 2.94 15.68 6.61
CA CYS A 121 1.63 15.70 7.26
C CYS A 121 0.65 14.69 6.63
N GLY A 122 -0.46 14.42 7.33
CA GLY A 122 -1.50 13.50 6.84
C GLY A 122 -2.13 13.97 5.53
N ALA A 123 -2.30 15.27 5.35
CA ALA A 123 -2.85 15.84 4.12
C ALA A 123 -1.94 15.66 2.90
N GLU A 124 -0.62 15.84 3.04
CA GLU A 124 0.36 15.52 2.00
C GLU A 124 0.33 14.02 1.66
N ALA A 125 0.25 13.15 2.67
CA ALA A 125 0.14 11.71 2.45
C ALA A 125 -1.15 11.33 1.69
N ALA A 126 -2.28 11.92 2.04
CA ALA A 126 -3.54 11.70 1.31
C ALA A 126 -3.48 12.22 -0.14
N GLY A 127 -2.84 13.37 -0.36
CA GLY A 127 -2.58 13.90 -1.71
C GLY A 127 -1.73 12.97 -2.55
N PHE A 128 -0.63 12.45 -1.98
CA PHE A 128 0.23 11.47 -2.63
C PHE A 128 -0.51 10.20 -3.05
N VAL A 129 -1.29 9.60 -2.13
CA VAL A 129 -2.01 8.35 -2.44
C VAL A 129 -3.10 8.59 -3.50
N ARG A 130 -3.75 9.76 -3.49
CA ARG A 130 -4.72 10.16 -4.51
C ARG A 130 -4.06 10.25 -5.88
N GLU A 131 -2.96 11.01 -6.00
CA GLU A 131 -2.24 11.18 -7.27
C GLU A 131 -1.73 9.84 -7.79
N LEU A 132 -1.18 9.00 -6.90
CA LEU A 132 -0.71 7.67 -7.27
C LEU A 132 -1.83 6.81 -7.85
N VAL A 133 -3.01 6.79 -7.22
CA VAL A 133 -4.14 6.00 -7.74
C VAL A 133 -4.67 6.59 -9.04
N ASP A 134 -4.74 7.92 -9.17
CA ASP A 134 -5.20 8.55 -10.41
C ASP A 134 -4.25 8.26 -11.58
N LEU A 135 -2.93 8.33 -11.35
CA LEU A 135 -1.92 7.91 -12.32
C LEU A 135 -2.09 6.44 -12.72
N LEU A 136 -2.21 5.52 -11.75
CA LEU A 136 -2.36 4.08 -12.03
C LEU A 136 -3.69 3.74 -12.70
N ARG A 137 -4.75 4.52 -12.48
CA ARG A 137 -6.02 4.41 -13.21
C ARG A 137 -5.87 4.79 -14.67
N CYS A 138 -5.18 5.90 -14.94
CA CYS A 138 -4.92 6.36 -16.30
C CYS A 138 -4.14 5.31 -17.11
N LEU A 139 -3.24 4.57 -16.46
CA LEU A 139 -2.48 3.47 -17.07
C LEU A 139 -3.26 2.15 -17.14
N GLY A 140 -4.46 2.07 -16.57
CA GLY A 140 -5.24 0.81 -16.52
C GLY A 140 -4.66 -0.25 -15.58
N ALA A 141 -3.66 0.10 -14.77
CA ALA A 141 -3.00 -0.80 -13.81
C ALA A 141 -3.77 -0.93 -12.48
N TRP A 142 -4.65 0.02 -12.19
CA TRP A 142 -5.49 -0.01 -10.99
C TRP A 142 -6.97 -0.16 -11.34
N HIS A 143 -7.66 -1.04 -10.62
CA HIS A 143 -9.11 -1.18 -10.70
C HIS A 143 -9.69 -1.35 -9.29
N TRP A 144 -10.73 -0.57 -8.97
CA TRP A 144 -11.53 -0.78 -7.77
C TRP A 144 -12.71 -1.68 -8.07
N GLN A 145 -12.86 -2.76 -7.30
CA GLN A 145 -14.05 -3.60 -7.32
C GLN A 145 -14.64 -3.66 -5.91
N SER A 146 -15.82 -3.09 -5.74
CA SER A 146 -16.60 -3.21 -4.51
C SER A 146 -16.93 -4.67 -4.21
N GLY A 147 -16.72 -5.11 -2.97
CA GLY A 147 -17.18 -6.42 -2.48
C GLY A 147 -16.29 -7.63 -2.82
N ARG A 148 -15.14 -7.47 -3.49
CA ARG A 148 -14.17 -8.56 -3.76
C ARG A 148 -12.84 -8.44 -3.00
N GLY A 149 -12.87 -7.84 -1.82
CA GLY A 149 -11.73 -7.85 -0.90
C GLY A 149 -10.44 -7.30 -1.51
N ALA A 150 -10.51 -6.16 -2.21
CA ALA A 150 -9.32 -5.40 -2.57
C ALA A 150 -8.48 -5.12 -1.29
N PRO A 151 -7.14 -4.98 -1.39
CA PRO A 151 -6.27 -4.76 -0.23
C PRO A 151 -6.74 -3.61 0.68
N CYS A 152 -7.37 -2.61 0.09
CA CYS A 152 -8.22 -1.66 0.79
C CYS A 152 -9.70 -2.03 0.54
N GLU A 153 -10.48 -2.34 1.59
CA GLU A 153 -11.96 -2.45 1.47
C GLU A 153 -12.65 -1.08 1.50
N SER A 154 -11.88 0.01 1.69
CA SER A 154 -12.34 1.39 1.64
C SER A 154 -12.44 1.89 0.20
N THR A 155 -13.56 2.57 -0.14
CA THR A 155 -13.65 3.38 -1.35
C THR A 155 -12.41 4.27 -1.48
N PRO A 156 -11.96 4.60 -2.69
CA PRO A 156 -10.77 5.42 -2.89
C PRO A 156 -10.79 6.67 -2.01
N THR A 157 -11.92 7.40 -2.01
CA THR A 157 -12.17 8.57 -1.16
C THR A 157 -11.97 8.33 0.33
N SER A 158 -12.45 7.20 0.86
CA SER A 158 -12.27 6.87 2.27
C SER A 158 -10.85 6.41 2.60
N LEU A 159 -10.10 5.83 1.64
CA LEU A 159 -8.71 5.42 1.85
C LEU A 159 -7.80 6.63 2.17
N TRP A 160 -7.83 7.68 1.34
CA TRP A 160 -6.96 8.84 1.57
C TRP A 160 -7.29 9.57 2.87
N LEU A 161 -8.58 9.75 3.16
CA LEU A 161 -9.04 10.40 4.39
C LEU A 161 -8.63 9.61 5.64
N ARG A 162 -8.68 8.27 5.59
CA ARG A 162 -8.23 7.39 6.68
C ARG A 162 -6.72 7.49 6.88
N CYS A 163 -5.94 7.48 5.82
CA CYS A 163 -4.48 7.67 5.90
C CYS A 163 -4.12 9.00 6.55
N ALA A 164 -4.75 10.11 6.12
CA ALA A 164 -4.50 11.43 6.71
C ALA A 164 -4.80 11.43 8.22
N ARG A 165 -6.00 10.97 8.60
CA ARG A 165 -6.43 10.91 10.01
C ARG A 165 -5.52 10.04 10.87
N ALA A 166 -5.11 8.87 10.36
CA ALA A 166 -4.21 7.98 11.07
C ALA A 166 -2.86 8.64 11.36
N ILE A 167 -2.29 9.31 10.37
CA ILE A 167 -1.00 10.01 10.48
C ILE A 167 -1.12 11.18 11.47
N ASP A 168 -2.13 12.03 11.30
CA ASP A 168 -2.30 13.21 12.14
C ASP A 168 -2.54 12.81 13.62
N PHE A 169 -3.32 11.76 13.85
CA PHE A 169 -3.53 11.20 15.19
C PHE A 169 -2.22 10.66 15.80
N GLU A 170 -1.47 9.86 15.04
CA GLU A 170 -0.24 9.23 15.53
C GLU A 170 0.87 10.27 15.79
N VAL A 171 0.97 11.30 14.96
CA VAL A 171 1.88 12.44 15.17
C VAL A 171 1.53 13.18 16.46
N ALA A 172 0.25 13.50 16.67
CA ALA A 172 -0.21 14.17 17.90
C ALA A 172 0.07 13.33 19.15
N ARG A 173 -0.17 12.01 19.06
CA ARG A 173 0.09 11.06 20.14
C ARG A 173 1.57 10.98 20.49
N GLN A 174 2.45 10.83 19.49
CA GLN A 174 3.89 10.76 19.71
C GLN A 174 4.44 12.07 20.26
N ALA A 175 3.95 13.22 19.78
CA ALA A 175 4.29 14.52 20.34
C ALA A 175 3.97 14.56 21.84
N CYS A 176 2.72 14.23 22.23
CA CYS A 176 2.30 14.17 23.64
C CYS A 176 3.22 13.28 24.50
N TRP A 177 3.62 12.11 23.98
CA TRP A 177 4.55 11.22 24.67
C TRP A 177 5.93 11.84 24.90
N CYS A 178 6.50 12.48 23.87
CA CYS A 178 7.78 13.17 24.00
C CYS A 178 7.74 14.28 25.07
N TRP A 179 6.62 15.01 25.19
CA TRP A 179 6.43 16.01 26.24
C TRP A 179 6.40 15.41 27.65
N THR A 180 6.00 14.15 27.79
CA THR A 180 5.99 13.43 29.08
C THR A 180 7.31 12.74 29.44
N LEU A 181 8.42 13.05 28.73
CA LEU A 181 9.76 12.45 28.89
C LEU A 181 9.79 10.92 28.73
N ARG A 182 8.77 10.34 28.08
CA ARG A 182 8.76 8.94 27.68
C ARG A 182 9.22 8.87 26.23
N GLY A 183 10.27 8.09 25.96
CA GLY A 183 10.79 7.89 24.61
C GLY A 183 9.73 7.27 23.67
N VAL A 184 9.93 7.43 22.37
CA VAL A 184 9.07 6.78 21.36
C VAL A 184 9.44 5.30 21.27
N ILE A 185 8.43 4.43 21.36
CA ILE A 185 8.58 2.98 21.25
C ILE A 185 8.35 2.56 19.79
N ASN A 186 9.19 1.65 19.28
CA ASN A 186 8.99 1.05 17.97
C ASN A 186 7.94 -0.08 18.08
N GLU A 187 6.75 0.17 17.54
CA GLU A 187 5.60 -0.73 17.60
C GLU A 187 4.73 -0.61 16.35
N THR A 188 3.87 -1.60 16.11
CA THR A 188 2.84 -1.55 15.06
C THR A 188 1.49 -1.27 15.68
N ARG A 189 0.73 -0.32 15.13
CA ARG A 189 -0.61 0.05 15.60
C ARG A 189 -1.61 0.04 14.44
N ALA A 190 -2.89 -0.09 14.79
CA ALA A 190 -4.00 0.03 13.85
C ALA A 190 -4.90 1.21 14.24
N LEU A 191 -5.50 1.86 13.25
CA LEU A 191 -6.56 2.85 13.46
C LEU A 191 -7.90 2.10 13.44
N ALA A 192 -8.71 2.26 14.50
CA ALA A 192 -10.08 1.79 14.53
C ALA A 192 -11.00 2.78 13.77
N ASP A 193 -11.97 2.26 13.01
CA ASP A 193 -12.88 3.09 12.21
C ASP A 193 -14.00 3.75 13.02
N ASP A 194 -14.09 3.48 14.32
CA ASP A 194 -15.24 3.86 15.16
C ASP A 194 -15.22 5.30 15.72
N ALA A 195 -14.35 6.18 15.22
CA ALA A 195 -14.31 7.59 15.63
C ALA A 195 -15.28 8.49 14.83
N THR A 196 -16.47 7.99 14.50
CA THR A 196 -17.60 8.78 13.96
C THR A 196 -18.88 8.66 14.80
N ALA A 197 -18.79 8.32 16.09
CA ALA A 197 -19.95 8.19 16.97
C ALA A 197 -19.77 8.82 18.36
N ALA A 198 -19.14 10.00 18.44
CA ALA A 198 -19.21 10.85 19.64
C ALA A 198 -19.26 12.33 19.24
N ALA A 199 -20.46 12.78 18.90
CA ALA A 199 -20.89 14.17 18.97
C ALA A 199 -22.11 14.22 19.91
#